data_AF-A0A109K472-F1
#
_entry.id   AF-A0A109K472-F1
#
_cell.length_a   1.000
_cell.length_b   1.000
_cell.length_c   1.000
_cell.angle_alpha   90.00
_cell.angle_beta   90.00
_cell.angle_gamma   90.00
#
_symmetry.space_group_name_H-M   'P 1'
#
loop_
_entity.id
_entity.type
_entity.pdbx_description
1 polymer ?
#
loop_
_entity_poly.entity_id
_entity_poly.type
_entity_poly.pdbx_seq_one_letter_code
_entity_poly.pdbx_strand_id
1 'polypeptide(L)'
;MLHATPIAGAGSPHVVVVGNEKGGSGKTTMAAHLAIALLKIGQRVGTIDLDSNQRGLTRYLENRCIWAHHRQIVLELPLHRFVPRAEGANLEDNEAEELAAFEAAISDIKASIDFLVN
;
A
#
# COMPACT_ATOMS: atom_id res chain seq x y z
N MET A 1 -25.56 -11.11 -3.67
CA MET A 1 -24.25 -10.80 -4.26
C MET A 1 -24.30 -9.37 -4.76
N LEU A 2 -23.54 -8.46 -4.16
CA LEU A 2 -23.37 -7.12 -4.73
C LEU A 2 -22.47 -7.28 -5.95
N HIS A 3 -22.97 -7.00 -7.14
CA HIS A 3 -22.14 -6.89 -8.33
C HIS A 3 -21.20 -5.70 -8.12
N ALA A 4 -19.92 -6.00 -7.89
CA ALA A 4 -18.86 -5.01 -7.87
C ALA A 4 -18.60 -4.56 -9.29
N THR A 5 -19.19 -3.43 -9.70
CA THR A 5 -18.77 -2.76 -10.93
C THR A 5 -17.32 -2.30 -10.73
N PRO A 6 -16.39 -2.62 -11.65
CA PRO A 6 -15.05 -2.04 -11.61
C PRO A 6 -15.18 -0.52 -11.58
N ILE A 7 -14.69 0.10 -10.51
CA ILE A 7 -14.70 1.56 -10.41
C ILE A 7 -13.57 2.11 -11.28
N ALA A 8 -12.48 1.33 -11.41
CA ALA A 8 -11.37 1.62 -12.30
C ALA A 8 -11.65 1.17 -13.74
N GLY A 9 -11.45 2.09 -14.69
CA GLY A 9 -11.53 1.80 -16.12
C GLY A 9 -10.35 0.93 -16.60
N ALA A 10 -10.46 0.37 -17.80
CA ALA A 10 -9.35 -0.35 -18.44
C ALA A 10 -8.17 0.63 -18.69
N GLY A 11 -7.10 0.49 -17.91
CA GLY A 11 -5.95 1.42 -17.93
C GLY A 11 -5.04 1.25 -16.70
N SER A 12 -4.21 2.27 -16.41
CA SER A 12 -3.40 2.32 -15.18
C SER A 12 -4.30 2.40 -13.93
N PRO A 13 -3.89 1.80 -12.79
CA PRO A 13 -4.69 1.82 -11.58
C PRO A 13 -4.96 3.24 -11.08
N HIS A 14 -6.10 3.44 -10.41
CA HIS A 14 -6.36 4.69 -9.69
C HIS A 14 -5.45 4.80 -8.48
N VAL A 15 -4.67 5.89 -8.41
CA VAL A 15 -3.70 6.12 -7.33
C VAL A 15 -4.29 7.08 -6.31
N VAL A 16 -4.30 6.65 -5.04
CA VAL A 16 -4.68 7.48 -3.89
C VAL A 16 -3.46 7.65 -2.99
N VAL A 17 -3.06 8.90 -2.76
CA VAL A 17 -1.92 9.24 -1.90
C VAL A 17 -2.44 9.91 -0.63
N VAL A 18 -2.17 9.33 0.54
CA VAL A 18 -2.57 9.89 1.83
C VAL A 18 -1.40 10.67 2.46
N GLY A 19 -1.26 11.93 2.05
CA GLY A 19 -0.24 12.85 2.56
C GLY A 19 -0.73 13.76 3.69
N ASN A 20 0.12 14.01 4.69
CA ASN A 20 -0.04 15.08 5.68
C ASN A 20 1.29 15.34 6.41
N GLU A 21 1.58 16.60 6.69
CA GLU A 21 2.84 17.08 7.30
C GLU A 21 2.98 16.65 8.77
N LYS A 22 1.86 16.49 9.49
CA LYS A 22 1.88 16.17 10.92
C LYS A 22 1.82 14.66 11.19
N GLY A 23 2.68 14.18 12.08
CA GLY A 23 2.57 12.85 12.68
C GLY A 23 1.27 12.69 13.49
N GLY A 24 0.69 11.49 13.52
CA GLY A 24 -0.49 11.19 14.34
C GLY A 24 -1.83 11.71 13.79
N SER A 25 -1.90 12.25 12.58
CA SER A 25 -3.15 12.74 11.96
C SER A 25 -4.06 11.64 11.41
N GLY A 26 -3.76 10.36 11.67
CA GLY A 26 -4.55 9.23 11.19
C GLY A 26 -4.30 8.82 9.72
N LYS A 27 -3.20 9.24 9.08
CA LYS A 27 -2.86 8.86 7.69
C LYS A 27 -2.91 7.35 7.47
N THR A 28 -2.12 6.61 8.25
CA THR A 28 -2.05 5.15 8.19
C THR A 28 -3.41 4.51 8.46
N THR A 29 -4.17 5.06 9.42
CA THR A 29 -5.53 4.59 9.72
C THR A 29 -6.43 4.75 8.50
N MET A 30 -6.41 5.90 7.84
CA MET A 30 -7.22 6.17 6.65
C MET A 30 -6.79 5.29 5.47
N ALA A 31 -5.47 5.21 5.18
CA ALA A 31 -4.92 4.38 4.12
C ALA A 31 -5.32 2.90 4.30
N ALA A 32 -5.17 2.37 5.53
CA ALA A 32 -5.57 1.02 5.88
C ALA A 32 -7.08 0.78 5.67
N HIS A 33 -7.93 1.66 6.20
CA HIS A 33 -9.39 1.48 6.07
C HIS A 33 -9.85 1.61 4.62
N LEU A 34 -9.27 2.53 3.85
CA LEU A 34 -9.57 2.69 2.43
C LEU A 34 -9.20 1.45 1.64
N ALA A 35 -7.99 0.92 1.83
CA ALA A 35 -7.54 -0.29 1.14
C ALA A 35 -8.45 -1.49 1.45
N ILE A 36 -8.83 -1.69 2.73
CA ILE A 36 -9.75 -2.77 3.11
C ILE A 36 -11.16 -2.54 2.56
N ALA A 37 -11.67 -1.31 2.56
CA ALA A 37 -12.98 -1.01 2.00
C ALA A 37 -13.03 -1.33 0.50
N LEU A 38 -12.00 -0.95 -0.26
CA LEU A 38 -11.86 -1.25 -1.69
C LEU A 38 -11.81 -2.76 -1.96
N LEU A 39 -11.05 -3.53 -1.17
CA LEU A 39 -11.06 -5.00 -1.23
C LEU A 39 -12.46 -5.56 -0.99
N LYS A 40 -13.17 -5.05 0.04
CA LYS A 40 -14.51 -5.51 0.42
C LYS A 40 -15.58 -5.25 -0.63
N ILE A 41 -15.38 -4.25 -1.50
CA ILE A 41 -16.24 -4.00 -2.65
C ILE A 41 -15.68 -4.63 -3.94
N GLY A 42 -14.81 -5.64 -3.82
CA GLY A 42 -14.36 -6.49 -4.91
C GLY A 42 -13.29 -5.90 -5.82
N GLN A 43 -12.65 -4.79 -5.45
CA GLN A 43 -11.54 -4.23 -6.25
C GLN A 43 -10.24 -4.96 -5.94
N ARG A 44 -9.37 -5.06 -6.94
CA ARG A 44 -7.98 -5.50 -6.77
C ARG A 44 -7.17 -4.33 -6.24
N VAL A 45 -6.60 -4.46 -5.04
CA VAL A 45 -5.93 -3.34 -4.36
C VAL A 45 -4.46 -3.63 -4.16
N GLY A 46 -3.62 -2.68 -4.56
CA GLY A 46 -2.22 -2.59 -4.16
C GLY A 46 -2.03 -1.52 -3.09
N THR A 47 -1.02 -1.72 -2.24
CA THR A 47 -0.61 -0.73 -1.25
C THR A 47 0.90 -0.54 -1.29
N ILE A 48 1.36 0.69 -1.08
CA ILE A 48 2.79 1.01 -0.98
C ILE A 48 3.04 1.83 0.28
N ASP A 49 3.93 1.38 1.16
CA ASP A 49 4.34 2.15 2.35
C ASP A 49 5.65 2.88 2.04
N LEU A 50 5.60 4.21 2.10
CA LEU A 50 6.74 5.12 1.88
C LEU A 50 7.26 5.69 3.21
N ASP A 51 6.60 5.42 4.34
CA ASP A 51 7.09 5.84 5.66
C ASP A 51 8.09 4.81 6.18
N SER A 52 9.31 4.90 5.68
CA SER A 52 10.42 4.01 6.03
C SER A 52 10.80 4.02 7.52
N ASN A 53 10.48 5.11 8.23
CA ASN A 53 10.76 5.23 9.65
C ASN A 53 9.71 4.51 10.51
N GLN A 54 8.41 4.74 10.25
CA GLN A 54 7.34 4.19 11.10
C GLN A 54 6.78 2.86 10.57
N ARG A 55 6.79 2.63 9.26
CA ARG A 55 6.29 1.42 8.59
C ARG A 55 4.86 1.08 9.01
N GLY A 56 4.04 2.11 9.16
CA GLY A 56 2.74 2.00 9.81
C GLY A 56 1.79 1.10 9.02
N LEU A 57 1.75 1.26 7.70
CA LEU A 57 0.86 0.49 6.83
C LEU A 57 1.36 -0.94 6.67
N THR A 58 2.68 -1.12 6.50
CA THR A 58 3.32 -2.45 6.49
C THR A 58 2.97 -3.24 7.74
N ARG A 59 3.19 -2.66 8.93
CA ARG A 59 2.93 -3.33 10.21
C ARG A 59 1.46 -3.66 10.41
N TYR A 60 0.55 -2.78 9.97
CA TYR A 60 -0.88 -3.06 10.01
C TYR A 60 -1.24 -4.30 9.20
N LEU A 61 -0.71 -4.43 7.98
CA LEU A 61 -0.98 -5.56 7.10
C LEU A 61 -0.34 -6.86 7.58
N GLU A 62 0.89 -6.80 8.09
CA GLU A 62 1.56 -7.93 8.75
C GLU A 62 0.72 -8.45 9.94
N ASN A 63 0.30 -7.55 10.82
CA ASN A 63 -0.54 -7.90 11.98
C ASN A 63 -1.88 -8.49 11.54
N ARG A 64 -2.50 -7.96 10.48
CA ARG A 64 -3.74 -8.51 9.91
C ARG A 64 -3.56 -9.93 9.41
N CYS A 65 -2.45 -10.21 8.71
CA CYS A 65 -2.11 -11.55 8.23
C CYS A 65 -1.89 -12.53 9.38
N ILE A 66 -1.06 -12.14 10.36
CA ILE A 66 -0.78 -12.94 11.57
C ILE A 66 -2.08 -13.26 12.32
N TRP A 67 -2.94 -12.27 12.50
CA TRP A 67 -4.21 -12.45 13.20
C TRP A 67 -5.18 -13.37 12.44
N ALA A 68 -5.29 -13.21 11.12
CA ALA A 68 -6.10 -14.09 10.27
C ALA A 68 -5.66 -15.55 10.39
N HIS A 69 -4.33 -15.78 10.33
CA HIS A 69 -3.73 -17.08 10.53
C HIS A 69 -4.05 -17.63 11.93
N HIS A 70 -3.83 -16.87 13.00
CA HIS A 70 -4.13 -17.33 14.36
C HIS A 70 -5.62 -17.64 14.57
N ARG A 71 -6.52 -16.92 13.89
CA ARG A 71 -7.97 -17.15 13.98
C ARG A 71 -8.50 -18.18 13.00
N GLN A 72 -7.64 -18.73 12.13
CA GLN A 72 -8.03 -19.70 11.11
C GLN A 72 -9.17 -19.17 10.22
N ILE A 73 -9.09 -17.89 9.86
CA ILE A 73 -10.03 -17.25 8.93
C ILE A 73 -9.29 -16.71 7.72
N VAL A 74 -10.00 -16.60 6.61
CA VAL A 74 -9.49 -15.95 5.40
C VAL A 74 -9.86 -14.48 5.44
N LEU A 75 -8.86 -13.61 5.40
CA LEU A 75 -9.03 -12.17 5.22
C LEU A 75 -8.37 -11.74 3.91
N GLU A 76 -9.07 -10.90 3.14
CA GLU A 76 -8.46 -10.24 1.99
C GLU A 76 -7.29 -9.36 2.46
N LEU A 77 -6.21 -9.39 1.67
CA LEU A 77 -5.02 -8.59 1.82
C LEU A 77 -4.72 -7.90 0.49
N PRO A 78 -4.31 -6.62 0.50
CA PRO A 78 -3.85 -5.96 -0.70
C PRO A 78 -2.47 -6.50 -1.09
N LEU A 79 -2.11 -6.35 -2.37
CA LEU A 79 -0.72 -6.55 -2.80
C LEU A 79 0.14 -5.44 -2.21
N HIS A 80 0.97 -5.77 -1.23
CA HIS A 80 1.74 -4.78 -0.49
C HIS A 80 3.19 -4.68 -0.97
N ARG A 81 3.73 -3.45 -1.00
CA ARG A 81 5.15 -3.15 -1.13
C ARG A 81 5.58 -2.12 -0.09
N PHE A 82 6.82 -2.25 0.33
CA PHE A 82 7.50 -1.33 1.22
C PHE A 82 8.72 -0.78 0.50
N VAL A 83 8.90 0.54 0.52
CA VAL A 83 10.11 1.17 -0.02
C VAL A 83 11.07 1.45 1.13
N PRO A 84 12.23 0.76 1.20
CA PRO A 84 13.20 0.99 2.25
C PRO A 84 13.87 2.36 2.09
N ARG A 85 14.34 2.91 3.21
CA ARG A 85 15.23 4.08 3.21
C ARG A 85 16.64 3.62 2.85
N ALA A 86 17.37 4.42 2.07
CA ALA A 86 18.79 4.22 1.86
C ALA A 86 19.60 4.77 3.05
N GLU A 87 20.70 4.11 3.39
CA GLU A 87 21.55 4.43 4.56
C GLU A 87 23.00 4.74 4.17
N GLY A 88 23.19 5.47 3.07
CA GLY A 88 24.50 5.94 2.59
C GLY A 88 24.94 7.30 3.16
N ALA A 89 26.22 7.62 3.01
CA ALA A 89 26.81 8.88 3.43
C ALA A 89 26.49 10.07 2.49
N ASN A 90 26.13 9.78 1.24
CA ASN A 90 25.79 10.77 0.22
C ASN A 90 24.27 10.81 0.03
N LEU A 91 23.69 12.01 0.13
CA LEU A 91 22.26 12.22 -0.02
C LEU A 91 21.77 11.94 -1.44
N GLU A 92 22.51 12.38 -2.46
CA GLU A 92 22.08 12.20 -3.87
C GLU A 92 22.03 10.71 -4.26
N ASP A 93 23.01 9.94 -3.79
CA ASP A 93 23.05 8.49 -4.01
C ASP A 93 21.87 7.78 -3.30
N ASN A 94 21.55 8.22 -2.08
CA ASN A 94 20.41 7.70 -1.33
C ASN A 94 19.08 8.00 -2.02
N GLU A 95 18.88 9.24 -2.50
CA GLU A 95 17.66 9.64 -3.21
C GLU A 95 17.49 8.85 -4.52
N ALA A 96 18.59 8.60 -5.25
CA ALA A 96 18.56 7.79 -6.47
C ALA A 96 18.22 6.33 -6.17
N GLU A 97 18.76 5.76 -5.09
CA GLU A 97 18.44 4.38 -4.65
C GLU A 97 16.98 4.24 -4.22
N GLU A 98 16.48 5.17 -3.40
CA GLU A 98 15.09 5.18 -2.94
C GLU A 98 14.10 5.36 -4.10
N LEU A 99 14.43 6.23 -5.07
CA LEU A 99 13.65 6.40 -6.29
C LEU A 99 13.62 5.12 -7.13
N ALA A 100 14.76 4.47 -7.33
CA ALA A 100 14.82 3.21 -8.07
C ALA A 100 14.01 2.10 -7.38
N ALA A 101 14.07 2.01 -6.05
CA ALA A 101 13.28 1.07 -5.27
C ALA A 101 11.77 1.36 -5.37
N PHE A 102 11.38 2.63 -5.36
CA PHE A 102 10.01 3.06 -5.56
C PHE A 102 9.49 2.71 -6.97
N GLU A 103 10.26 2.98 -8.01
CA GLU A 103 9.90 2.64 -9.39
C GLU A 103 9.71 1.13 -9.58
N ALA A 104 10.62 0.32 -9.02
CA ALA A 104 10.51 -1.13 -9.01
C ALA A 104 9.24 -1.60 -8.29
N ALA A 105 8.96 -1.07 -7.09
CA ALA A 105 7.78 -1.40 -6.31
C ALA A 105 6.47 -1.07 -7.05
N ILE A 106 6.42 0.07 -7.75
CA ILE A 106 5.25 0.47 -8.54
C ILE A 106 5.08 -0.42 -9.78
N SER A 107 6.16 -0.69 -10.51
CA SER A 107 6.12 -1.51 -11.73
C SER A 107 5.55 -2.90 -11.44
N ASP A 108 6.01 -3.53 -10.36
CA ASP A 108 5.52 -4.82 -9.88
C ASP A 108 4.02 -4.85 -9.59
N ILE A 109 3.49 -3.78 -8.98
CA ILE A 109 2.09 -3.73 -8.56
C ILE A 109 1.16 -3.48 -9.76
N LYS A 110 1.55 -2.58 -10.69
CA LYS A 110 0.69 -2.04 -11.77
C LYS A 110 0.05 -3.10 -12.67
N ALA A 111 0.64 -4.29 -12.81
CA ALA A 111 0.16 -5.31 -13.73
C ALA A 111 -1.17 -5.98 -13.31
N SER A 112 -1.64 -5.80 -12.06
CA SER A 112 -2.67 -6.68 -11.50
C SER A 112 -3.73 -6.03 -10.61
N ILE A 113 -3.74 -4.70 -10.48
CA ILE A 113 -4.61 -3.98 -9.54
C ILE A 113 -5.50 -2.92 -10.20
N ASP A 114 -6.60 -2.58 -9.53
CA ASP A 114 -7.53 -1.51 -9.90
C ASP A 114 -7.21 -0.20 -9.14
N PHE A 115 -6.73 -0.33 -7.89
CA PHE A 115 -6.38 0.81 -7.02
C PHE A 115 -5.03 0.63 -6.35
N LEU A 116 -4.22 1.70 -6.30
CA LEU A 116 -2.99 1.80 -5.52
C LEU A 116 -3.20 2.82 -4.39
N VAL A 117 -3.03 2.40 -3.13
CA VAL A 117 -3.14 3.29 -1.96
C VAL A 117 -1.77 3.44 -1.28
N ASN A 118 -1.36 4.67 -1.04
CA ASN A 118 -0.19 5.03 -0.24
C ASN A 118 -0.60 5.61 1.12
#